data_AF-A0A5C8PEP0-F1
#
_entry.id   AF-A0A5C8PEP0-F1
#
_cell.length_a   1.000
_cell.length_b   1.000
_cell.length_c   1.000
_cell.angle_alpha   90.00
_cell.angle_beta   90.00
_cell.angle_gamma   90.00
#
_symmetry.space_group_name_H-M   'P 1'
#
loop_
_entity.id
_entity.type
_entity.pdbx_description
1 polymer ?
#
loop_
_entity_poly.entity_id
_entity_poly.type
_entity_poly.pdbx_seq_one_letter_code
_entity_poly.pdbx_strand_id
1 'polypeptide(L)'
;MRRLLGTMGLVLLAGIVAIGPAAAQIVNEGDPVFLRFPDLRKRYFESSETKVAMHKFIAMPMPKQCAYFYVDVYSKPSMSDRDTREDALRNCRNNLQKYGPLGENYAVPCDCRIVIGRDKYRLDPHELPTMGYAPLSLFYRDSAGRQTRLHGYTEFGLQFRRGESGALTVYTPTGNQVCTGSITIPGAFSGNFSLNCPAARFTASGQLQFVQGQPKDHTIGRGATPNGGSVTMVVGLPSGAAQARYGTQ
;
A
#
# COMPACT_ATOMS: atom_id res chain seq x y z
N MET A 1 -52.80 -54.12 27.65
CA MET A 1 -51.55 -53.92 28.41
C MET A 1 -50.75 -52.85 27.66
N ARG A 2 -50.89 -51.56 27.97
CA ARG A 2 -50.09 -50.73 28.90
C ARG A 2 -48.57 -50.83 28.65
N ARG A 3 -47.95 -49.65 28.42
CA ARG A 3 -46.51 -49.27 28.46
C ARG A 3 -45.77 -49.33 27.11
N LEU A 4 -44.91 -48.39 26.72
CA LEU A 4 -44.28 -47.23 27.35
C LEU A 4 -43.79 -46.26 26.25
N LEU A 5 -43.95 -44.94 26.45
CA LEU A 5 -43.29 -43.89 25.67
C LEU A 5 -41.77 -43.98 25.88
N GLY A 6 -41.00 -43.89 24.80
CA GLY A 6 -39.55 -43.68 24.83
C GLY A 6 -39.19 -42.43 24.03
N THR A 7 -39.01 -41.31 24.73
CA THR A 7 -38.46 -40.06 24.21
C THR A 7 -36.96 -40.23 23.93
N MET A 8 -36.57 -40.30 22.66
CA MET A 8 -35.15 -40.13 22.27
C MET A 8 -34.82 -38.63 22.23
N GLY A 9 -34.04 -38.19 23.22
CA GLY A 9 -33.37 -36.89 23.19
C GLY A 9 -32.23 -36.93 22.18
N LEU A 10 -32.30 -36.06 21.17
CA LEU A 10 -31.23 -35.83 20.20
C LEU A 10 -30.21 -34.88 20.86
N VAL A 11 -29.05 -35.41 21.27
CA VAL A 11 -27.93 -34.59 21.74
C VAL A 11 -27.19 -34.04 20.51
N LEU A 12 -27.39 -32.75 20.22
CA LEU A 12 -26.60 -31.99 19.26
C LEU A 12 -25.20 -31.76 19.85
N LEU A 13 -24.24 -32.60 19.46
CA LEU A 13 -22.81 -32.35 19.62
C LEU A 13 -22.43 -31.18 18.70
N ALA A 14 -22.43 -29.97 19.25
CA ALA A 14 -21.79 -28.82 18.61
C ALA A 14 -20.27 -29.07 18.60
N GLY A 15 -19.75 -29.49 17.46
CA GLY A 15 -18.31 -29.57 17.21
C GLY A 15 -17.69 -28.18 17.29
N ILE A 16 -17.01 -27.90 18.40
CA ILE A 16 -16.13 -26.74 18.51
C ILE A 16 -14.94 -27.02 17.60
N VAL A 17 -14.94 -26.44 16.40
CA VAL A 17 -13.73 -26.37 15.58
C VAL A 17 -12.78 -25.43 16.31
N ALA A 18 -11.85 -26.01 17.07
CA ALA A 18 -10.71 -25.28 17.59
C ALA A 18 -9.86 -24.84 16.40
N ILE A 19 -10.03 -23.59 15.98
CA ILE A 19 -9.10 -22.92 15.05
C ILE A 19 -7.80 -22.77 15.82
N GLY A 20 -6.88 -23.72 15.65
CA GLY A 20 -5.52 -23.62 16.18
C GLY A 20 -4.86 -22.32 15.70
N PRO A 21 -3.91 -21.76 16.46
CA PRO A 21 -3.22 -20.53 16.05
C PRO A 21 -2.62 -20.75 14.66
N ALA A 22 -2.95 -19.86 13.72
CA ALA A 22 -2.39 -19.88 12.38
C ALA A 22 -0.87 -19.99 12.48
N ALA A 23 -0.28 -21.04 11.91
CA ALA A 23 1.16 -21.24 11.93
C ALA A 23 1.83 -20.00 11.30
N ALA A 24 2.79 -19.40 12.02
CA ALA A 24 3.48 -18.21 11.55
C ALA A 24 4.19 -18.49 10.21
N GLN A 25 3.67 -17.91 9.14
CA GLN A 25 4.14 -18.12 7.77
C GLN A 25 5.55 -17.53 7.59
N ILE A 26 6.47 -18.33 7.05
CA ILE A 26 7.80 -17.89 6.63
C ILE A 26 7.65 -17.02 5.39
N VAL A 27 8.39 -15.92 5.35
CA VAL A 27 8.36 -14.97 4.23
C VAL A 27 9.11 -15.53 3.02
N ASN A 28 8.57 -15.30 1.83
CA ASN A 28 9.15 -15.69 0.55
C ASN A 28 9.34 -14.48 -0.35
N GLU A 29 10.32 -14.55 -1.24
CA GLU A 29 10.69 -13.46 -2.14
C GLU A 29 9.54 -13.03 -3.07
N GLY A 30 8.64 -13.96 -3.42
CA GLY A 30 7.46 -13.71 -4.24
C GLY A 30 6.26 -13.14 -3.47
N ASP A 31 6.36 -12.90 -2.16
CA ASP A 31 5.22 -12.43 -1.38
C ASP A 31 4.85 -10.98 -1.73
N PRO A 32 3.57 -10.58 -1.64
CA PRO A 32 3.09 -9.27 -2.07
C PRO A 32 3.86 -8.07 -1.49
N VAL A 33 4.31 -8.15 -0.22
CA VAL A 33 5.14 -7.11 0.41
C VAL A 33 6.42 -6.82 -0.38
N PHE A 34 7.08 -7.85 -0.90
CA PHE A 34 8.34 -7.72 -1.63
C PHE A 34 8.13 -7.33 -3.09
N LEU A 35 7.01 -7.76 -3.68
CA LEU A 35 6.62 -7.32 -5.02
C LEU A 35 6.28 -5.83 -5.05
N ARG A 36 5.67 -5.35 -3.98
CA ARG A 36 5.34 -3.94 -3.77
C ARG A 36 6.56 -3.06 -3.60
N PHE A 37 7.58 -3.56 -2.91
CA PHE A 37 8.80 -2.82 -2.59
C PHE A 37 10.03 -3.56 -3.14
N PRO A 38 10.35 -3.40 -4.43
CA PRO A 38 11.48 -4.11 -5.06
C PRO A 38 12.83 -3.85 -4.36
N ASP A 39 13.05 -2.63 -3.86
CA ASP A 39 14.25 -2.31 -3.09
C ASP A 39 14.31 -3.04 -1.74
N LEU A 40 13.14 -3.25 -1.11
CA LEU A 40 13.07 -4.08 0.09
C LEU A 40 13.43 -5.52 -0.25
N ARG A 41 12.85 -6.08 -1.32
CA ARG A 41 13.15 -7.44 -1.79
C ARG A 41 14.65 -7.64 -1.97
N LYS A 42 15.29 -6.75 -2.74
CA LYS A 42 16.73 -6.77 -2.99
C LYS A 42 17.52 -6.69 -1.69
N ARG A 43 17.20 -5.74 -0.81
CA ARG A 43 17.92 -5.61 0.47
C ARG A 43 17.66 -6.77 1.41
N TYR A 44 16.49 -7.38 1.41
CA TYR A 44 16.13 -8.45 2.33
C TYR A 44 16.75 -9.80 1.94
N PHE A 45 16.70 -10.16 0.65
CA PHE A 45 17.09 -11.49 0.17
C PHE A 45 18.45 -11.54 -0.52
N GLU A 46 18.88 -10.45 -1.18
CA GLU A 46 20.07 -10.48 -2.04
C GLU A 46 21.31 -9.90 -1.34
N SER A 47 21.15 -8.80 -0.59
CA SER A 47 22.26 -8.06 0.01
C SER A 47 23.07 -8.89 1.02
N SER A 48 24.40 -8.89 0.89
CA SER A 48 25.30 -9.62 1.79
C SER A 48 25.31 -9.04 3.21
N GLU A 49 25.19 -7.72 3.35
CA GLU A 49 25.18 -7.01 4.64
C GLU A 49 24.00 -7.43 5.52
N THR A 50 22.83 -7.66 4.91
CA THR A 50 21.60 -8.02 5.63
C THR A 50 21.44 -9.53 5.80
N LYS A 51 22.10 -10.35 4.96
CA LYS A 51 22.10 -11.82 5.07
C LYS A 51 22.67 -12.31 6.40
N VAL A 52 23.70 -11.63 6.92
CA VAL A 52 24.40 -12.00 8.16
C VAL A 52 23.76 -11.44 9.43
N ALA A 53 22.72 -10.60 9.30
CA ALA A 53 22.05 -10.02 10.46
C ALA A 53 21.22 -11.08 11.21
N MET A 54 21.39 -11.14 12.54
CA MET A 54 20.68 -12.10 13.41
C MET A 54 19.20 -11.75 13.61
N HIS A 55 18.87 -10.46 13.64
CA HIS A 55 17.51 -9.96 13.77
C HIS A 55 17.17 -9.07 12.57
N LYS A 56 16.03 -9.36 11.94
CA LYS A 56 15.53 -8.61 10.78
C LYS A 56 14.08 -8.23 11.07
N PHE A 57 13.78 -6.94 11.01
CA PHE A 57 12.45 -6.42 11.26
C PHE A 57 12.01 -5.46 10.17
N ILE A 58 10.82 -5.71 9.63
CA ILE A 58 10.14 -4.82 8.69
C ILE A 58 8.93 -4.22 9.40
N ALA A 59 8.92 -2.91 9.52
CA ALA A 59 7.81 -2.14 10.03
C ALA A 59 7.12 -1.40 8.88
N MET A 60 5.78 -1.35 8.92
CA MET A 60 4.98 -0.58 7.97
C MET A 60 3.83 0.11 8.71
N PRO A 61 3.33 1.25 8.21
CA PRO A 61 2.07 1.78 8.69
C PRO A 61 0.94 0.83 8.29
N MET A 62 0.07 0.55 9.26
CA MET A 62 -1.08 -0.34 9.16
C MET A 62 -2.35 0.40 9.59
N PRO A 63 -3.55 -0.02 9.13
CA PRO A 63 -3.84 -1.22 8.31
C PRO A 63 -3.34 -1.08 6.86
N LYS A 64 -3.51 -2.11 6.02
CA LYS A 64 -2.91 -2.20 4.67
C LYS A 64 -3.09 -0.97 3.78
N GLN A 65 -4.16 -0.20 3.99
CA GLN A 65 -4.43 1.10 3.35
C GLN A 65 -3.35 2.16 3.64
N CYS A 66 -2.71 2.07 4.79
CA CYS A 66 -1.62 2.94 5.24
C CYS A 66 -0.24 2.45 4.77
N ALA A 67 -0.12 1.27 4.16
CA ALA A 67 1.17 0.63 3.88
C ALA A 67 1.95 1.23 2.68
N TYR A 68 1.95 2.55 2.51
CA TYR A 68 2.53 3.27 1.37
C TYR A 68 4.05 3.54 1.49
N PHE A 69 4.68 3.10 2.58
CA PHE A 69 6.12 2.98 2.74
C PHE A 69 6.45 1.82 3.69
N TYR A 70 7.73 1.48 3.78
CA TYR A 70 8.26 0.52 4.75
C TYR A 70 9.50 1.09 5.43
N VAL A 71 9.84 0.49 6.56
CA VAL A 71 11.15 0.63 7.22
C VAL A 71 11.67 -0.76 7.51
N ASP A 72 12.92 -1.00 7.16
CA ASP A 72 13.63 -2.23 7.44
C ASP A 72 14.85 -1.96 8.33
N VAL A 73 14.99 -2.75 9.38
CA VAL A 73 16.12 -2.67 10.30
C VAL A 73 16.71 -4.06 10.48
N TYR A 74 18.02 -4.13 10.30
CA TYR A 74 18.82 -5.35 10.46
C TYR A 74 19.77 -5.13 11.62
N SER A 75 19.84 -6.07 12.56
CA SER A 75 20.67 -5.95 13.75
C SER A 75 22.15 -5.87 13.41
N LYS A 76 22.85 -4.93 14.03
CA LYS A 76 24.31 -4.96 14.18
C LYS A 76 24.71 -5.95 15.28
N PRO A 77 25.97 -6.43 15.36
CA PRO A 77 26.39 -7.41 16.36
C PRO A 77 26.09 -7.04 17.82
N SER A 78 26.01 -5.74 18.15
CA SER A 78 25.71 -5.24 19.49
C SER A 78 24.22 -5.00 19.77
N MET A 79 23.35 -5.18 18.78
CA MET A 79 21.92 -4.88 18.93
C MET A 79 21.14 -6.12 19.35
N SER A 80 20.34 -5.99 20.41
CA SER A 80 19.41 -7.04 20.81
C SER A 80 18.20 -7.12 19.88
N ASP A 81 17.45 -8.22 19.97
CA ASP A 81 16.16 -8.39 19.29
C ASP A 81 15.19 -7.24 19.61
N ARG A 82 15.10 -6.89 20.90
CA ARG A 82 14.24 -5.81 21.40
C ARG A 82 14.65 -4.47 20.81
N ASP A 83 15.94 -4.16 20.82
CA ASP A 83 16.44 -2.87 20.33
C ASP A 83 16.22 -2.73 18.83
N THR A 84 16.47 -3.82 18.08
CA THR A 84 16.25 -3.85 16.62
C THR A 84 14.77 -3.66 16.29
N ARG A 85 13.87 -4.31 17.04
CA ARG A 85 12.42 -4.16 16.88
C ARG A 85 11.95 -2.74 17.19
N GLU A 86 12.39 -2.17 18.31
CA GLU A 86 12.00 -0.82 18.73
C GLU A 86 12.57 0.26 17.79
N ASP A 87 13.77 0.06 17.24
CA ASP A 87 14.33 0.95 16.21
C ASP A 87 13.49 0.93 14.94
N ALA A 88 13.07 -0.24 14.46
CA ALA A 88 12.17 -0.35 13.31
C ALA A 88 10.84 0.38 13.54
N LEU A 89 10.21 0.19 14.70
CA LEU A 89 8.95 0.86 15.05
C LEU A 89 9.14 2.38 15.19
N ARG A 90 10.19 2.83 15.88
CA ARG A 90 10.49 4.26 16.05
C ARG A 90 10.71 4.94 14.71
N ASN A 91 11.53 4.36 13.84
CA ASN A 91 11.82 4.91 12.52
C ASN A 91 10.56 4.93 11.64
N CYS A 92 9.71 3.91 11.73
CA CYS A 92 8.41 3.91 11.08
C CYS A 92 7.52 5.06 11.60
N ARG A 93 7.39 5.24 12.93
CA ARG A 93 6.57 6.32 13.51
C ARG A 93 7.09 7.70 13.14
N ASN A 94 8.40 7.89 13.14
CA ASN A 94 9.04 9.14 12.70
C ASN A 94 8.72 9.45 11.23
N ASN A 95 8.80 8.44 10.35
CA ASN A 95 8.40 8.58 8.95
C ASN A 95 6.91 8.86 8.82
N LEU A 96 6.06 8.18 9.60
CA LEU A 96 4.62 8.40 9.61
C LEU A 96 4.25 9.81 10.06
N GLN A 97 4.97 10.38 11.04
CA GLN A 97 4.80 11.77 11.46
C GLN A 97 5.28 12.75 10.39
N LYS A 98 6.43 12.49 9.78
CA LYS A 98 7.04 13.37 8.76
C LYS A 98 6.23 13.41 7.47
N TYR A 99 5.77 12.26 7.02
CA TYR A 99 5.03 12.11 5.76
C TYR A 99 3.51 12.13 5.98
N GLY A 100 3.07 12.08 7.23
CA GLY A 100 1.67 12.11 7.69
C GLY A 100 0.84 10.93 7.19
N PRO A 101 -0.36 10.68 7.73
CA PRO A 101 -1.45 10.13 6.93
C PRO A 101 -1.87 11.19 5.90
N LEU A 102 -0.98 11.49 4.95
CA LEU A 102 -1.28 11.96 3.60
C LEU A 102 -2.07 13.26 3.50
N GLY A 103 -1.79 14.22 4.38
CA GLY A 103 -2.18 15.63 4.24
C GLY A 103 -3.67 15.93 4.38
N GLU A 104 -4.55 14.94 4.25
CA GLU A 104 -5.96 14.98 4.61
C GLU A 104 -6.33 13.58 5.09
N ASN A 105 -6.86 13.50 6.32
CA ASN A 105 -7.20 12.28 7.03
C ASN A 105 -7.74 11.19 6.09
N TYR A 106 -6.95 10.16 5.84
CA TYR A 106 -7.56 8.85 5.58
C TYR A 106 -8.53 8.65 6.74
N ALA A 107 -9.78 8.27 6.49
CA ALA A 107 -10.73 7.92 7.53
C ALA A 107 -10.31 6.67 8.35
N VAL A 108 -9.02 6.34 8.34
CA VAL A 108 -8.40 5.14 8.86
C VAL A 108 -7.25 5.57 9.79
N PRO A 109 -7.29 5.20 11.08
CA PRO A 109 -6.18 5.46 12.00
C PRO A 109 -4.98 4.60 11.60
N CYS A 110 -3.88 5.25 11.20
CA CYS A 110 -2.65 4.57 10.84
C CYS A 110 -1.71 4.46 12.05
N ASP A 111 -1.16 3.27 12.31
CA ASP A 111 -0.09 3.04 13.27
C ASP A 111 0.98 2.09 12.73
N CYS A 112 2.19 2.18 13.26
CA CYS A 112 3.31 1.36 12.82
C CYS A 112 3.31 -0.01 13.52
N ARG A 113 3.26 -1.07 12.72
CA ARG A 113 3.34 -2.46 13.18
C ARG A 113 4.52 -3.17 12.55
N ILE A 114 5.08 -4.13 13.27
CA ILE A 114 6.00 -5.10 12.69
C ILE A 114 5.20 -6.03 11.78
N VAL A 115 5.52 -6.03 10.49
CA VAL A 115 4.89 -6.91 9.49
C VAL A 115 5.69 -8.20 9.38
N ILE A 116 7.02 -8.08 9.33
CA ILE A 116 7.95 -9.21 9.26
C ILE A 116 8.93 -9.08 10.41
N GLY A 117 9.15 -10.17 11.14
CA GLY A 117 10.16 -10.21 12.19
C GLY A 117 10.78 -11.60 12.29
N ARG A 118 12.11 -11.68 12.14
CA ARG A 118 12.87 -12.95 12.11
C ARG A 118 12.34 -13.90 11.03
N ASP A 119 12.26 -13.41 9.80
CA ASP A 119 11.84 -14.17 8.61
C ASP A 119 10.41 -14.73 8.62
N LYS A 120 9.58 -14.26 9.54
CA LYS A 120 8.17 -14.68 9.66
C LYS A 120 7.23 -13.47 9.64
N TYR A 121 6.07 -13.66 9.03
CA TYR A 121 4.98 -12.72 9.18
C TYR A 121 4.51 -12.67 10.63
N ARG A 122 4.21 -11.45 11.08
CA ARG A 122 3.71 -11.14 12.44
C ARG A 122 2.25 -10.69 12.43
N LEU A 123 1.68 -10.55 11.24
CA LEU A 123 0.29 -10.21 11.01
C LEU A 123 -0.44 -11.42 10.43
N ASP A 124 -1.76 -11.43 10.52
CA ASP A 124 -2.54 -12.40 9.79
C ASP A 124 -2.40 -12.15 8.26
N PRO A 125 -2.29 -13.19 7.42
CA PRO A 125 -2.30 -13.06 5.97
C PRO A 125 -3.37 -12.11 5.40
N HIS A 126 -4.57 -12.04 5.97
CA HIS A 126 -5.64 -11.13 5.47
C HIS A 126 -5.37 -9.64 5.74
N GLU A 127 -4.52 -9.34 6.73
CA GLU A 127 -4.08 -7.99 7.06
C GLU A 127 -2.96 -7.49 6.13
N LEU A 128 -2.26 -8.39 5.42
CA LEU A 128 -1.14 -8.02 4.58
C LEU A 128 -1.57 -7.15 3.38
N PRO A 129 -0.74 -6.19 2.95
CA PRO A 129 -1.01 -5.39 1.76
C PRO A 129 -0.78 -6.22 0.50
N THR A 130 -1.81 -6.94 0.07
CA THR A 130 -1.82 -7.73 -1.18
C THR A 130 -2.01 -6.87 -2.43
N MET A 131 -2.34 -5.59 -2.25
CA MET A 131 -2.47 -4.57 -3.29
C MET A 131 -1.51 -3.41 -3.01
N GLY A 132 -1.24 -2.61 -4.04
CA GLY A 132 -0.60 -1.31 -3.94
C GLY A 132 -1.57 -0.30 -3.35
N TYR A 133 -1.08 0.51 -2.41
CA TYR A 133 -1.84 1.55 -1.69
C TYR A 133 -0.98 2.79 -1.65
N ALA A 134 -1.37 3.89 -2.27
CA ALA A 134 -0.55 5.09 -2.25
C ALA A 134 -1.40 6.33 -2.14
N PRO A 135 -0.89 7.40 -1.49
CA PRO A 135 -1.46 8.72 -1.70
C PRO A 135 -1.47 9.04 -3.18
N LEU A 136 -2.52 9.73 -3.59
CA LEU A 136 -2.67 10.20 -4.95
C LEU A 136 -3.16 11.64 -4.94
N SER A 137 -2.54 12.48 -5.77
CA SER A 137 -3.01 13.83 -6.07
C SER A 137 -3.17 13.98 -7.58
N LEU A 138 -4.31 14.50 -8.01
CA LEU A 138 -4.57 14.90 -9.38
C LEU A 138 -4.67 16.42 -9.44
N PHE A 139 -3.91 17.01 -10.35
CA PHE A 139 -4.02 18.40 -10.75
C PHE A 139 -4.45 18.40 -12.21
N TYR A 140 -5.59 18.99 -12.52
CA TYR A 140 -6.05 19.02 -13.91
C TYR A 140 -6.73 20.33 -14.25
N ARG A 141 -6.73 20.66 -15.54
CA ARG A 141 -7.51 21.77 -16.10
C ARG A 141 -8.69 21.21 -16.88
N ASP A 142 -9.87 21.76 -16.64
CA ASP A 142 -11.03 21.47 -17.49
C ASP A 142 -10.91 22.18 -18.85
N SER A 143 -11.87 21.94 -19.74
CA SER A 143 -11.90 22.57 -21.08
C SER A 143 -12.05 24.09 -21.05
N ALA A 144 -12.45 24.68 -19.92
CA ALA A 144 -12.52 26.13 -19.72
C ALA A 144 -11.22 26.68 -19.10
N GLY A 145 -10.21 25.84 -18.90
CA GLY A 145 -8.92 26.21 -18.30
C GLY A 145 -8.96 26.33 -16.77
N ARG A 146 -10.08 25.98 -16.12
CA ARG A 146 -10.18 26.03 -14.65
C ARG A 146 -9.39 24.89 -14.04
N GLN A 147 -8.48 25.26 -13.14
CA GLN A 147 -7.68 24.28 -12.42
C GLN A 147 -8.51 23.65 -11.30
N THR A 148 -8.59 22.31 -11.32
CA THR A 148 -9.20 21.50 -10.27
C THR A 148 -8.15 20.59 -9.66
N ARG A 149 -8.38 20.22 -8.41
CA ARG A 149 -7.49 19.36 -7.63
C ARG A 149 -8.30 18.28 -6.96
N LEU A 150 -7.75 17.08 -6.95
CA LEU A 150 -8.31 15.95 -6.23
C LEU A 150 -7.19 15.32 -5.41
N HIS A 151 -7.42 15.20 -4.11
CA HIS A 151 -6.52 14.52 -3.19
C HIS A 151 -7.22 13.28 -2.65
N GLY A 152 -6.44 12.23 -2.39
CA GLY A 152 -6.97 11.00 -1.86
C GLY A 152 -5.95 9.88 -1.95
N TYR A 153 -6.42 8.69 -2.27
CA TYR A 153 -5.57 7.52 -2.36
C TYR A 153 -5.94 6.60 -3.49
N THR A 154 -5.01 5.71 -3.81
CA THR A 154 -5.20 4.75 -4.87
C THR A 154 -4.88 3.34 -4.45
N GLU A 155 -5.67 2.42 -4.98
CA GLU A 155 -5.44 0.99 -4.96
C GLU A 155 -5.02 0.53 -6.37
N PHE A 156 -3.98 -0.29 -6.45
CA PHE A 156 -3.50 -0.83 -7.73
C PHE A 156 -2.93 -2.24 -7.57
N GLY A 157 -2.95 -3.03 -8.64
CA GLY A 157 -2.32 -4.35 -8.65
C GLY A 157 -0.81 -4.27 -8.37
N LEU A 158 -0.23 -5.31 -7.78
CA LEU A 158 1.23 -5.38 -7.51
C LEU A 158 2.01 -6.22 -8.52
N GLN A 159 1.32 -7.11 -9.21
CA GLN A 159 1.89 -7.99 -10.22
C GLN A 159 1.38 -7.58 -11.58
N PHE A 160 2.30 -7.19 -12.45
CA PHE A 160 2.03 -7.13 -13.86
C PHE A 160 3.23 -7.74 -14.58
N ARG A 161 3.00 -8.44 -15.68
CA ARG A 161 4.10 -8.75 -16.59
C ARG A 161 4.53 -7.47 -17.30
N ARG A 162 5.72 -7.50 -17.91
CA ARG A 162 6.18 -6.38 -18.74
C ARG A 162 5.15 -6.12 -19.85
N GLY A 163 4.63 -4.90 -19.92
CA GLY A 163 3.60 -4.51 -20.89
C GLY A 163 2.15 -4.77 -20.44
N GLU A 164 1.94 -5.43 -19.30
CA GLU A 164 0.61 -5.57 -18.72
C GLU A 164 0.22 -4.31 -17.94
N SER A 165 -1.04 -3.91 -18.11
CA SER A 165 -1.67 -2.92 -17.26
C SER A 165 -2.63 -3.64 -16.32
N GLY A 166 -2.94 -3.05 -15.19
CA GLY A 166 -4.12 -3.48 -14.44
C GLY A 166 -4.78 -2.35 -13.69
N ALA A 167 -5.72 -2.73 -12.85
CA ALA A 167 -6.69 -1.80 -12.31
C ALA A 167 -6.02 -0.74 -11.43
N LEU A 168 -6.51 0.48 -11.61
CA LEU A 168 -6.22 1.64 -10.78
C LEU A 168 -7.56 2.16 -10.27
N THR A 169 -7.74 2.17 -8.96
CA THR A 169 -8.93 2.76 -8.33
C THR A 169 -8.50 3.91 -7.47
N VAL A 170 -9.22 5.03 -7.53
CA VAL A 170 -8.93 6.24 -6.74
C VAL A 170 -10.10 6.52 -5.81
N TYR A 171 -9.79 6.82 -4.56
CA TYR A 171 -10.72 7.10 -3.49
C TYR A 171 -10.45 8.47 -2.88
N THR A 172 -11.49 9.13 -2.36
CA THR A 172 -11.34 10.30 -1.48
C THR A 172 -10.67 9.91 -0.16
N PRO A 173 -10.20 10.88 0.65
CA PRO A 173 -9.70 10.60 1.99
C PRO A 173 -10.74 9.90 2.88
N THR A 174 -12.03 10.16 2.64
CA THR A 174 -13.16 9.52 3.32
C THR A 174 -13.52 8.12 2.81
N GLY A 175 -12.83 7.61 1.80
CA GLY A 175 -13.03 6.25 1.27
C GLY A 175 -14.06 6.13 0.15
N ASN A 176 -14.59 7.23 -0.38
CA ASN A 176 -15.51 7.19 -1.52
C ASN A 176 -14.72 6.99 -2.82
N GLN A 177 -15.09 6.00 -3.62
CA GLN A 177 -14.49 5.82 -4.94
C GLN A 177 -14.85 7.00 -5.86
N VAL A 178 -13.85 7.61 -6.48
CA VAL A 178 -14.00 8.79 -7.35
C VAL A 178 -13.54 8.54 -8.77
N CYS A 179 -12.54 7.67 -8.96
CA CYS A 179 -12.07 7.31 -10.29
C CYS A 179 -11.75 5.82 -10.38
N THR A 180 -11.86 5.31 -11.60
CA THR A 180 -11.36 3.99 -12.00
C THR A 180 -10.49 4.16 -13.23
N GLY A 181 -9.58 3.22 -13.47
CA GLY A 181 -8.72 3.29 -14.63
C GLY A 181 -7.76 2.12 -14.72
N SER A 182 -6.73 2.33 -15.51
CA SER A 182 -5.65 1.37 -15.68
C SER A 182 -4.30 2.01 -15.44
N ILE A 183 -3.37 1.23 -14.93
CA ILE A 183 -1.98 1.63 -14.75
C ILE A 183 -1.07 0.51 -15.22
N THR A 184 0.01 0.86 -15.91
CA THR A 184 1.07 -0.07 -16.30
C THR A 184 2.27 0.16 -15.38
N ILE A 185 2.41 -0.59 -14.27
CA ILE A 185 3.64 -0.54 -13.45
C ILE A 185 3.98 -1.89 -12.81
N PRO A 186 5.08 -2.54 -13.21
CA PRO A 186 6.01 -3.01 -12.17
C PRO A 186 7.47 -2.85 -12.60
N GLY A 187 8.23 -2.07 -11.83
CA GLY A 187 9.69 -1.96 -11.97
C GLY A 187 10.21 -1.09 -13.12
N ALA A 188 9.37 -0.32 -13.82
CA ALA A 188 9.81 0.52 -14.93
C ALA A 188 9.87 2.01 -14.53
N PHE A 189 10.96 2.65 -14.95
CA PHE A 189 11.17 4.09 -14.87
C PHE A 189 10.07 4.92 -15.58
N SER A 190 9.21 4.28 -16.38
CA SER A 190 8.07 4.88 -17.09
C SER A 190 6.93 3.88 -17.35
N GLY A 191 5.72 4.38 -17.65
CA GLY A 191 4.52 3.57 -17.92
C GLY A 191 3.36 4.39 -18.48
N ASN A 192 2.15 3.84 -18.53
CA ASN A 192 0.94 4.54 -18.96
C ASN A 192 -0.13 4.55 -17.86
N PHE A 193 -0.99 5.56 -17.87
CA PHE A 193 -2.21 5.56 -17.07
C PHE A 193 -3.43 5.98 -17.90
N SER A 194 -4.59 5.48 -17.47
CA SER A 194 -5.90 5.99 -17.87
C SER A 194 -6.75 6.19 -16.62
N LEU A 195 -7.64 7.18 -16.65
CA LEU A 195 -8.57 7.52 -15.58
C LEU A 195 -9.93 7.88 -16.15
N ASN A 196 -10.95 7.41 -15.47
CA ASN A 196 -12.35 7.78 -15.64
C ASN A 196 -12.91 8.13 -14.27
N CYS A 197 -13.32 9.39 -14.09
CA CYS A 197 -13.84 9.95 -12.85
C CYS A 197 -15.26 10.52 -13.09
N PRO A 198 -16.32 9.69 -13.01
CA PRO A 198 -17.67 10.09 -13.40
C PRO A 198 -18.24 11.25 -12.58
N ALA A 199 -18.03 11.24 -11.26
CA ALA A 199 -18.51 12.29 -10.35
C ALA A 199 -17.90 13.67 -10.68
N ALA A 200 -16.67 13.68 -11.17
CA ALA A 200 -15.96 14.89 -11.60
C ALA A 200 -16.15 15.20 -13.09
N ARG A 201 -16.89 14.37 -13.84
CA ARG A 201 -17.05 14.42 -15.31
C ARG A 201 -15.72 14.57 -16.03
N PHE A 202 -14.74 13.78 -15.58
CA PHE A 202 -13.35 13.92 -15.97
C PHE A 202 -12.81 12.57 -16.45
N THR A 203 -12.13 12.57 -17.60
CA THR A 203 -11.36 11.44 -18.09
C THR A 203 -9.98 11.92 -18.51
N ALA A 204 -8.98 11.08 -18.35
CA ALA A 204 -7.60 11.43 -18.67
C ALA A 204 -6.77 10.21 -19.03
N SER A 205 -5.75 10.41 -19.84
CA SER A 205 -4.72 9.41 -20.10
C SER A 205 -3.37 10.07 -20.28
N GLY A 206 -2.30 9.34 -19.98
CA GLY A 206 -0.96 9.87 -20.12
C GLY A 206 0.15 8.90 -19.78
N GLN A 207 1.34 9.46 -19.66
CA GLN A 207 2.58 8.75 -19.38
C GLN A 207 2.95 8.90 -17.90
N LEU A 208 3.46 7.83 -17.32
CA LEU A 208 4.02 7.78 -15.98
C LEU A 208 5.54 7.85 -16.04
N GLN A 209 6.13 8.44 -15.01
CA GLN A 209 7.56 8.49 -14.79
C GLN A 209 7.85 8.29 -13.31
N PHE A 210 8.78 7.39 -12.99
CA PHE A 210 9.30 7.25 -11.64
C PHE A 210 10.28 8.37 -11.32
N VAL A 211 10.18 8.94 -10.13
CA VAL A 211 11.07 9.98 -9.62
C VAL A 211 11.67 9.49 -8.32
N GLN A 212 12.98 9.35 -8.34
CA GLN A 212 13.77 9.00 -7.17
C GLN A 212 14.08 10.27 -6.35
N GLY A 213 14.01 10.17 -5.03
CA GLY A 213 14.46 11.21 -4.11
C GLY A 213 13.38 12.23 -3.68
N GLN A 214 13.86 13.36 -3.14
CA GLN A 214 13.16 14.29 -2.25
C GLN A 214 11.66 14.60 -2.59
N PRO A 215 10.73 14.51 -1.62
CA PRO A 215 10.93 14.11 -0.21
C PRO A 215 10.94 12.59 0.02
N LYS A 216 10.55 11.81 -1.00
CA LYS A 216 10.62 10.35 -1.11
C LYS A 216 10.33 9.94 -2.56
N ASP A 217 10.73 8.73 -2.91
CA ASP A 217 10.42 8.12 -4.20
C ASP A 217 8.90 8.12 -4.48
N HIS A 218 8.55 8.46 -5.72
CA HIS A 218 7.17 8.61 -6.16
C HIS A 218 7.05 8.48 -7.68
N THR A 219 5.81 8.45 -8.19
CA THR A 219 5.51 8.39 -9.62
C THR A 219 4.71 9.62 -10.02
N ILE A 220 5.06 10.20 -11.17
CA ILE A 220 4.33 11.32 -11.78
C ILE A 220 3.71 10.84 -13.09
N GLY A 221 2.40 11.00 -13.22
CA GLY A 221 1.69 10.92 -14.49
C GLY A 221 1.55 12.30 -15.12
N ARG A 222 1.87 12.45 -16.39
CA ARG A 222 1.53 13.62 -17.20
C ARG A 222 0.70 13.21 -18.39
N GLY A 223 -0.41 13.89 -18.61
CA GLY A 223 -1.38 13.52 -19.62
C GLY A 223 -2.32 14.64 -19.98
N ALA A 224 -3.38 14.28 -20.69
CA ALA A 224 -4.41 15.19 -21.11
C ALA A 224 -5.80 14.56 -20.99
N THR A 225 -6.80 15.43 -20.89
CA THR A 225 -8.22 15.10 -21.08
C THR A 225 -8.53 15.03 -22.58
N PRO A 226 -9.64 14.38 -22.99
CA PRO A 226 -10.07 14.35 -24.40
C PRO A 226 -10.26 15.74 -25.02
N ASN A 227 -10.55 16.76 -24.20
CA ASN A 227 -10.79 18.13 -24.64
C ASN A 227 -9.53 19.01 -24.60
N GLY A 228 -8.34 18.42 -24.47
CA GLY A 228 -7.06 19.13 -24.51
C GLY A 228 -6.62 19.76 -23.18
N GLY A 229 -7.38 19.61 -22.10
CA GLY A 229 -6.96 20.03 -20.74
C GLY A 229 -5.80 19.20 -20.22
N SER A 230 -4.83 19.81 -19.52
CA SER A 230 -3.67 19.12 -18.96
C SER A 230 -4.00 18.37 -17.66
N VAL A 231 -3.27 17.28 -17.40
CA VAL A 231 -3.40 16.46 -16.19
C VAL A 231 -2.03 16.08 -15.67
N THR A 232 -1.80 16.37 -14.38
CA THR A 232 -0.67 15.86 -13.61
C THR A 232 -1.19 14.99 -12.48
N MET A 233 -0.83 13.71 -12.50
CA MET A 233 -1.08 12.76 -11.42
C MET A 233 0.19 12.56 -10.61
N VAL A 234 0.10 12.50 -9.29
CA VAL A 234 1.23 12.22 -8.41
C VAL A 234 0.85 11.09 -7.49
N VAL A 235 1.57 9.97 -7.55
CA VAL A 235 1.35 8.77 -6.76
C VAL A 235 2.53 8.58 -5.81
N GLY A 236 2.27 8.41 -4.52
CA GLY A 236 3.29 8.13 -3.52
C GLY A 236 3.77 9.34 -2.70
N LEU A 237 3.41 10.58 -3.08
CA LEU A 237 3.64 11.77 -2.26
C LEU A 237 2.39 12.21 -1.49
N PRO A 238 2.54 12.66 -0.22
CA PRO A 238 1.47 13.36 0.51
C PRO A 238 0.96 14.59 -0.25
N SER A 239 -0.33 14.93 -0.10
CA SER A 239 -0.99 16.00 -0.87
C SER A 239 -0.27 17.35 -0.79
N GLY A 240 0.15 17.79 0.40
CA GLY A 240 0.90 19.03 0.58
C GLY A 240 2.24 19.05 -0.18
N ALA A 241 2.98 17.94 -0.14
CA ALA A 241 4.24 17.82 -0.88
C ALA A 241 4.03 17.73 -2.40
N ALA A 242 3.00 17.00 -2.83
CA ALA A 242 2.61 16.92 -4.24
C ALA A 242 2.18 18.31 -4.77
N GLN A 243 1.36 19.03 -4.01
CA GLN A 243 0.89 20.37 -4.34
C GLN A 243 2.04 21.36 -4.46
N ALA A 244 2.95 21.39 -3.49
CA ALA A 244 4.09 22.30 -3.47
C ALA A 244 5.02 22.11 -4.69
N ARG A 245 5.11 20.88 -5.21
CA ARG A 245 6.07 20.52 -6.25
C ARG A 245 5.46 20.45 -7.65
N TYR A 246 4.19 20.07 -7.76
CA TYR A 246 3.53 19.74 -9.04
C TYR A 246 2.20 20.45 -9.24
N GLY A 247 1.64 21.09 -8.22
CA GLY A 247 0.28 21.66 -8.26
C GLY A 247 0.16 23.01 -8.94
N THR A 248 1.22 23.55 -9.55
CA THR A 248 1.21 24.82 -10.31
C THR A 248 1.32 24.62 -11.83
N GLN A 249 1.44 23.37 -12.29
CA GLN A 249 1.56 23.04 -13.72
C GLN A 249 0.18 23.15 -14.42
#